data_AF-A0A4Z1CHA1-F1
#
_entry.id   AF-A0A4Z1CHA1-F1
#
_cell.length_a   1.000
_cell.length_b   1.000
_cell.length_c   1.000
_cell.angle_alpha   90.00
_cell.angle_beta   90.00
_cell.angle_gamma   90.00
#
_symmetry.space_group_name_H-M   'P 1'
#
loop_
_entity.id
_entity.type
_entity.pdbx_description
1 polymer ?
#
loop_
_entity_poly.entity_id
_entity_poly.type
_entity_poly.pdbx_seq_one_letter_code
_entity_poly.pdbx_strand_id
1 'polypeptide(L)'
;MTKPDPARLRKALEQNDKKELLNVWADQPFLALFGQDQDGVERPISVFLGSYLAIVMVLDEDKEQHLIDSVKADPDVKTFVRKVPLSELARLAYSDGATLALTGESILFHHSSLVLLGYTALLENEKGQTTYCKIKTFPLEGSANMDLAPGCVQRWTFTSDSSEERTPRVIFDDSLDWQSNPYLPALPDDAVPASGLTAQERAVFDRRAKPSLDDVPAPLDVIDDGTWPAPSPLLPEDYLTGPRQIHAMLEAFLFPIAKRLKLSVQADDEKSVRFEIQYLDEVETASGASITPLTLYSESLAPEELAALPFSLPADPGLHPFPSALKALFKRHLAWCLFAESRQIDGSFSFIAGPLRNLLSALPDNSDTRFVCNPEDQRFPYLARFRSEGQEVPVLVLGMQGDQCVCNPLEDQVLNDEMTLWKLSGAFVLPVSGLDCPAHWYTGVRLSARYMLSDARKAVSMLGLVMRNQKAA
;
A
#
# COMPACT_ATOMS: atom_id res chain seq x y z
N MET A 1 -24.38 -30.33 13.73
CA MET A 1 -24.43 -29.03 13.01
C MET A 1 -25.82 -28.89 12.41
N THR A 2 -26.51 -27.80 12.72
CA THR A 2 -27.77 -27.41 12.08
C THR A 2 -27.53 -27.16 10.60
N LYS A 3 -28.44 -27.60 9.72
CA LYS A 3 -28.34 -27.34 8.29
C LYS A 3 -28.26 -25.81 8.06
N PRO A 4 -27.36 -25.30 7.21
CA PRO A 4 -27.31 -23.88 6.90
C PRO A 4 -28.65 -23.41 6.34
N ASP A 5 -29.21 -22.33 6.90
CA ASP A 5 -30.47 -21.72 6.46
C ASP A 5 -30.19 -20.35 5.81
N PRO A 6 -30.35 -20.20 4.49
CA PRO A 6 -30.12 -18.94 3.79
C PRO A 6 -30.97 -17.78 4.32
N ALA A 7 -32.18 -18.04 4.81
CA ALA A 7 -33.04 -17.00 5.36
C ALA A 7 -32.47 -16.44 6.68
N ARG A 8 -31.87 -17.31 7.49
CA ARG A 8 -31.16 -16.94 8.72
C ARG A 8 -29.91 -16.11 8.42
N LEU A 9 -29.15 -16.49 7.38
CA LEU A 9 -28.00 -15.69 6.92
C LEU A 9 -28.43 -14.30 6.43
N ARG A 10 -29.48 -14.23 5.61
CA ARG A 10 -30.02 -12.96 5.12
C ARG A 10 -30.39 -12.04 6.29
N LYS A 11 -31.13 -12.58 7.26
CA LYS A 11 -31.54 -11.83 8.45
C LYS A 11 -30.33 -11.32 9.25
N ALA A 12 -29.29 -12.15 9.45
CA ALA A 12 -28.08 -11.74 10.14
C ALA A 12 -27.34 -10.60 9.41
N LEU A 13 -27.30 -10.64 8.08
CA LEU A 13 -26.72 -9.56 7.26
C LEU A 13 -27.54 -8.28 7.31
N GLU A 14 -28.86 -8.36 7.15
CA GLU A 14 -29.78 -7.21 7.19
C GLU A 14 -29.79 -6.51 8.55
N GLN A 15 -29.69 -7.30 9.64
CA GLN A 15 -29.65 -6.79 11.01
C GLN A 15 -28.24 -6.39 11.46
N ASN A 16 -27.22 -6.62 10.62
CA ASN A 16 -25.81 -6.45 10.98
C ASN A 16 -25.46 -7.17 12.31
N ASP A 17 -25.98 -8.39 12.49
CA ASP A 17 -25.71 -9.22 13.67
C ASP A 17 -24.28 -9.78 13.59
N LYS A 18 -23.34 -8.96 14.05
CA LYS A 18 -21.91 -9.28 14.02
C LYS A 18 -21.59 -10.58 14.77
N LYS A 19 -22.28 -10.85 15.88
CA LYS A 19 -22.01 -12.05 16.69
C LYS A 19 -22.44 -13.30 15.95
N GLU A 20 -23.62 -13.30 15.36
CA GLU A 20 -24.10 -14.43 14.56
C GLU A 20 -23.22 -14.65 13.32
N LEU A 21 -22.90 -13.59 12.58
CA LEU A 21 -22.05 -13.68 11.39
C LEU A 21 -20.67 -14.26 11.69
N LEU A 22 -20.04 -13.84 12.79
CA LEU A 22 -18.69 -14.30 13.16
C LEU A 22 -18.68 -15.68 13.84
N ASN A 23 -19.63 -15.99 14.72
CA ASN A 23 -19.63 -17.28 15.45
C ASN A 23 -20.26 -18.43 14.66
N VAL A 24 -21.27 -18.15 13.84
CA VAL A 24 -22.06 -19.19 13.18
C VAL A 24 -21.65 -19.34 11.73
N TRP A 25 -21.44 -18.23 11.01
CA TRP A 25 -21.32 -18.22 9.55
C TRP A 25 -19.89 -18.17 9.01
N ALA A 26 -18.97 -17.51 9.71
CA ALA A 26 -17.60 -17.28 9.23
C ALA A 26 -16.86 -18.57 8.83
N ASP A 27 -17.02 -19.64 9.61
CA ASP A 27 -16.38 -20.93 9.36
C ASP A 27 -17.30 -21.92 8.61
N GLN A 28 -18.51 -21.51 8.20
CA GLN A 28 -19.40 -22.37 7.41
C GLN A 28 -18.82 -22.55 6.00
N PRO A 29 -18.79 -23.78 5.49
CA PRO A 29 -18.33 -24.05 4.14
C PRO A 29 -19.39 -23.67 3.09
N PHE A 30 -18.95 -22.99 2.05
CA PHE A 30 -19.70 -22.70 0.83
C PHE A 30 -18.97 -23.32 -0.36
N LEU A 31 -19.71 -23.64 -1.41
CA LEU A 31 -19.12 -24.03 -2.70
C LEU A 31 -18.96 -22.78 -3.55
N ALA A 32 -17.78 -22.57 -4.10
CA ALA A 32 -17.49 -21.51 -5.05
C ALA A 32 -16.69 -22.06 -6.23
N LEU A 33 -16.79 -21.40 -7.38
CA LEU A 33 -16.07 -21.78 -8.59
C LEU A 33 -14.66 -21.20 -8.58
N PHE A 34 -13.68 -22.05 -8.89
CA PHE A 34 -12.28 -21.70 -9.04
C PHE A 34 -11.79 -22.00 -10.45
N GLY A 35 -10.78 -21.27 -10.89
CA GLY A 35 -10.04 -21.47 -12.12
C GLY A 35 -8.57 -21.66 -11.82
N GLN A 36 -7.92 -22.57 -12.53
CA GLN A 36 -6.48 -22.75 -12.51
C GLN A 36 -5.89 -22.17 -13.80
N ASP A 37 -4.95 -21.24 -13.67
CA ASP A 37 -4.20 -20.68 -14.80
C ASP A 37 -3.08 -21.61 -15.29
N GLN A 38 -2.37 -21.18 -16.33
CA GLN A 38 -1.30 -21.98 -16.98
C GLN A 38 -0.10 -22.22 -16.05
N ASP A 39 0.10 -21.35 -15.05
CA ASP A 39 1.14 -21.46 -14.03
C ASP A 39 0.71 -22.34 -12.85
N GLY A 40 -0.52 -22.86 -12.89
CA GLY A 40 -1.08 -23.75 -11.87
C GLY A 40 -1.70 -23.01 -10.68
N VAL A 41 -1.81 -21.68 -10.72
CA VAL A 41 -2.38 -20.87 -9.64
C VAL A 41 -3.90 -20.99 -9.64
N GLU A 42 -4.47 -21.36 -8.49
CA GLU A 42 -5.92 -21.47 -8.30
C GLU A 42 -6.52 -20.15 -7.80
N ARG A 43 -7.57 -19.65 -8.46
CA ARG A 43 -8.27 -18.42 -8.04
C ARG A 43 -9.78 -18.54 -8.12
N PRO A 44 -10.54 -17.85 -7.25
CA PRO A 44 -11.98 -17.79 -7.42
C PRO A 44 -12.32 -17.10 -8.74
N ILE A 45 -13.25 -17.68 -9.47
CA ILE A 45 -13.75 -17.05 -10.69
C ILE A 45 -14.74 -15.96 -10.32
N SER A 46 -14.44 -14.74 -10.75
CA SER A 46 -15.34 -13.61 -10.64
C SER A 46 -16.15 -13.42 -11.92
N VAL A 47 -17.42 -13.11 -11.79
CA VAL A 47 -18.33 -12.80 -12.91
C VAL A 47 -18.99 -11.45 -12.74
N PHE A 48 -19.39 -10.82 -13.85
CA PHE A 48 -20.17 -9.60 -13.81
C PHE A 48 -21.65 -9.91 -13.60
N LEU A 49 -22.22 -9.43 -12.48
CA LEU A 49 -23.65 -9.43 -12.21
C LEU A 49 -24.18 -7.99 -12.36
N GLY A 50 -24.61 -7.65 -13.57
CA GLY A 50 -24.92 -6.27 -13.93
C GLY A 50 -23.67 -5.41 -13.98
N SER A 51 -23.57 -4.40 -13.09
CA SER A 51 -22.41 -3.51 -12.98
C SER A 51 -21.39 -3.93 -11.92
N TYR A 52 -21.61 -5.05 -11.23
CA TYR A 52 -20.76 -5.49 -10.11
C TYR A 52 -19.94 -6.72 -10.49
N LEU A 53 -18.67 -6.73 -10.11
CA LEU A 53 -17.83 -7.93 -10.13
C LEU A 53 -18.15 -8.76 -8.87
N ALA A 54 -18.48 -10.03 -9.03
CA ALA A 54 -18.91 -10.90 -7.94
C ALA A 54 -18.25 -12.29 -8.01
N ILE A 55 -17.83 -12.82 -6.85
CA ILE A 55 -17.57 -14.25 -6.69
C ILE A 55 -18.89 -14.91 -6.30
N VAL A 56 -19.28 -15.92 -7.08
CA VAL A 56 -20.54 -16.61 -6.91
C VAL A 56 -20.35 -17.86 -6.06
N MET A 57 -21.27 -18.07 -5.11
CA MET A 57 -21.24 -19.20 -4.21
C MET A 57 -22.63 -19.82 -4.00
N VAL A 58 -22.65 -21.09 -3.59
CA VAL A 58 -23.86 -21.83 -3.16
C VAL A 58 -23.61 -22.56 -1.85
N LEU A 59 -24.70 -22.86 -1.14
CA LEU A 59 -24.69 -23.62 0.11
C LEU A 59 -24.84 -25.14 -0.08
N ASP A 60 -25.53 -25.55 -1.14
CA ASP A 60 -25.94 -26.94 -1.37
C ASP A 60 -25.11 -27.58 -2.50
N GLU A 61 -24.63 -28.81 -2.29
CA GLU A 61 -23.89 -29.60 -3.29
C GLU A 61 -24.73 -29.89 -4.54
N ASP A 62 -26.04 -30.03 -4.40
CA ASP A 62 -26.96 -30.21 -5.54
C ASP A 62 -27.03 -29.00 -6.48
N LYS A 63 -26.49 -27.85 -6.06
CA LYS A 63 -26.43 -26.61 -6.87
C LYS A 63 -25.05 -26.37 -7.46
N GLU A 64 -24.12 -27.32 -7.33
CA GLU A 64 -22.78 -27.24 -7.90
C GLU A 64 -22.80 -27.03 -9.42
N GLN A 65 -23.63 -27.79 -10.14
CA GLN A 65 -23.75 -27.66 -11.59
C GLN A 65 -24.21 -26.26 -12.01
N HIS A 66 -25.07 -25.61 -11.20
CA HIS A 66 -25.52 -24.25 -11.46
C HIS A 66 -24.37 -23.23 -11.36
N LEU A 67 -23.35 -23.47 -10.54
CA LEU A 67 -22.14 -22.62 -10.52
C LEU A 67 -21.38 -22.74 -11.84
N ILE A 68 -21.16 -23.96 -12.31
CA ILE A 68 -20.43 -24.23 -13.55
C ILE A 68 -21.18 -23.62 -14.75
N ASP A 69 -22.50 -23.83 -14.82
CA ASP A 69 -23.34 -23.33 -15.90
C ASP A 69 -23.45 -21.78 -15.91
N SER A 70 -23.26 -21.14 -14.76
CA SER A 70 -23.33 -19.69 -14.61
C SER A 70 -22.12 -18.93 -15.19
N VAL A 71 -21.05 -19.65 -15.54
CA VAL A 71 -19.79 -19.04 -16.00
C VAL A 71 -19.41 -19.55 -17.39
N LYS A 72 -19.30 -18.63 -18.35
CA LYS A 72 -18.53 -18.86 -19.58
C LYS A 72 -17.06 -18.60 -19.29
N ALA A 73 -16.37 -19.60 -18.72
CA ALA A 73 -14.95 -19.49 -18.48
C ALA A 73 -14.17 -19.51 -19.80
N ASP A 74 -12.99 -18.88 -19.80
CA ASP A 74 -12.04 -18.99 -20.89
C ASP A 74 -11.70 -20.48 -21.12
N PRO A 75 -11.74 -21.00 -22.36
CA PRO A 75 -11.38 -22.39 -22.65
C PRO A 75 -9.98 -22.78 -22.16
N ASP A 76 -9.08 -21.82 -21.96
CA ASP A 76 -7.72 -22.08 -21.49
C ASP A 76 -7.58 -22.14 -19.96
N VAL A 77 -8.67 -21.87 -19.22
CA VAL A 77 -8.69 -21.93 -17.74
C VAL A 77 -9.43 -23.18 -17.28
N LYS A 78 -8.74 -24.05 -16.54
CA LYS A 78 -9.35 -25.24 -15.97
C LYS A 78 -10.22 -24.86 -14.79
N THR A 79 -11.53 -25.03 -14.90
CA THR A 79 -12.48 -24.69 -13.84
C THR A 79 -12.82 -25.89 -12.95
N PHE A 80 -13.06 -25.64 -11.67
CA PHE A 80 -13.47 -26.65 -10.70
C PHE A 80 -14.20 -25.99 -9.52
N VAL A 81 -15.04 -26.74 -8.80
CA VAL A 81 -15.74 -26.22 -7.62
C VAL A 81 -15.00 -26.65 -6.36
N ARG A 82 -14.88 -25.73 -5.41
CA ARG A 82 -14.18 -25.96 -4.14
C ARG A 82 -15.06 -25.55 -2.96
N LYS A 83 -14.98 -26.33 -1.90
CA LYS A 83 -15.60 -26.03 -0.60
C LYS A 83 -14.67 -25.16 0.23
N VAL A 84 -15.12 -23.95 0.56
CA VAL A 84 -14.31 -22.90 1.19
C VAL A 84 -15.12 -22.21 2.30
N PRO A 85 -14.54 -21.91 3.47
CA PRO A 85 -15.21 -21.14 4.51
C PRO A 85 -15.68 -19.76 4.02
N LEU A 86 -16.82 -19.27 4.51
CA LEU A 86 -17.35 -17.96 4.14
C LEU A 86 -16.37 -16.81 4.43
N SER A 87 -15.67 -16.87 5.57
CA SER A 87 -14.64 -15.91 5.93
C SER A 87 -13.51 -15.86 4.90
N GLU A 88 -13.16 -17.00 4.31
CA GLU A 88 -12.10 -17.09 3.32
C GLU A 88 -12.54 -16.53 1.96
N LEU A 89 -13.76 -16.88 1.51
CA LEU A 89 -14.36 -16.25 0.33
C LEU A 89 -14.49 -14.74 0.51
N ALA A 90 -14.82 -14.27 1.71
CA ALA A 90 -14.92 -12.85 2.01
C ALA A 90 -13.57 -12.15 1.92
N ARG A 91 -12.47 -12.80 2.35
CA ARG A 91 -11.10 -12.28 2.16
C ARG A 91 -10.76 -12.16 0.68
N LEU A 92 -10.99 -13.22 -0.09
CA LEU A 92 -10.69 -13.26 -1.53
C LEU A 92 -11.49 -12.20 -2.30
N ALA A 93 -12.80 -12.11 -2.07
CA ALA A 93 -13.66 -11.11 -2.70
C ALA A 93 -13.19 -9.69 -2.38
N TYR A 94 -12.86 -9.43 -1.12
CA TYR A 94 -12.36 -8.12 -0.69
C TYR A 94 -11.03 -7.75 -1.38
N SER A 95 -10.10 -8.70 -1.49
CA SER A 95 -8.80 -8.52 -2.15
C SER A 95 -8.94 -8.24 -3.65
N ASP A 96 -9.90 -8.89 -4.31
CA ASP A 96 -10.17 -8.72 -5.75
C ASP A 96 -11.07 -7.52 -6.07
N GLY A 97 -11.54 -6.78 -5.06
CA GLY A 97 -12.51 -5.70 -5.24
C GLY A 97 -13.88 -6.18 -5.70
N ALA A 98 -14.18 -7.47 -5.50
CA ALA A 98 -15.45 -8.10 -5.84
C ALA A 98 -16.42 -8.12 -4.64
N THR A 99 -17.69 -8.39 -4.93
CA THR A 99 -18.71 -8.76 -3.92
C THR A 99 -18.83 -10.28 -3.81
N LEU A 100 -19.44 -10.80 -2.74
CA LEU A 100 -19.94 -12.18 -2.74
C LEU A 100 -21.42 -12.21 -3.11
N ALA A 101 -21.79 -13.19 -3.93
CA ALA A 101 -23.18 -13.43 -4.32
C ALA A 101 -23.58 -14.87 -4.01
N LEU A 102 -24.59 -15.05 -3.14
CA LEU A 102 -25.20 -16.36 -2.92
C LEU A 102 -26.29 -16.58 -3.97
N THR A 103 -26.01 -17.45 -4.94
CA THR A 103 -26.95 -17.78 -6.02
C THR A 103 -28.14 -18.62 -5.54
N GLY A 104 -29.30 -18.40 -6.17
CA GLY A 104 -30.59 -18.99 -5.79
C GLY A 104 -31.35 -18.22 -4.70
N GLU A 105 -30.65 -17.35 -3.96
CA GLU A 105 -31.22 -16.62 -2.81
C GLU A 105 -31.04 -15.10 -2.93
N SER A 106 -30.46 -14.58 -4.01
CA SER A 106 -30.28 -13.13 -4.24
C SER A 106 -29.66 -12.36 -3.05
N ILE A 107 -28.72 -12.98 -2.33
CA ILE A 107 -27.99 -12.33 -1.22
C ILE A 107 -26.65 -11.79 -1.74
N LEU A 108 -26.41 -10.50 -1.52
CA LEU A 108 -25.15 -9.83 -1.87
C LEU A 108 -24.43 -9.36 -0.59
N PHE A 109 -23.13 -9.58 -0.53
CA PHE A 109 -22.30 -9.19 0.60
C PHE A 109 -21.55 -7.90 0.27
N HIS A 110 -22.04 -6.79 0.80
CA HIS A 110 -21.37 -5.50 0.63
C HIS A 110 -20.03 -5.45 1.37
N HIS A 111 -19.21 -4.44 1.02
CA HIS A 111 -17.86 -4.23 1.53
C HIS A 111 -17.74 -4.35 3.06
N SER A 112 -18.68 -3.78 3.82
CA SER A 112 -18.69 -3.86 5.28
C SER A 112 -18.83 -5.30 5.80
N SER A 113 -19.67 -6.11 5.18
CA SER A 113 -19.85 -7.52 5.51
C SER A 113 -18.63 -8.35 5.16
N LEU A 114 -17.97 -8.05 4.03
CA LEU A 114 -16.71 -8.69 3.63
C LEU A 114 -15.59 -8.38 4.63
N VAL A 115 -15.46 -7.13 5.08
CA VAL A 115 -14.49 -6.74 6.12
C VAL A 115 -14.80 -7.45 7.44
N LEU A 116 -16.07 -7.49 7.83
CA LEU A 116 -16.49 -8.17 9.05
C LEU A 116 -16.11 -9.66 9.00
N LEU A 117 -16.61 -10.41 8.02
CA LEU A 117 -16.39 -11.86 7.90
C LEU A 117 -14.93 -12.22 7.63
N GLY A 118 -14.28 -11.46 6.75
CA GLY A 118 -12.93 -11.74 6.27
C GLY A 118 -11.83 -11.31 7.24
N TYR A 119 -12.02 -10.21 7.97
CA TYR A 119 -10.94 -9.53 8.70
C TYR A 119 -11.29 -9.19 10.15
N THR A 120 -12.36 -9.74 10.71
CA THR A 120 -12.71 -9.56 12.13
C THR A 120 -12.74 -10.90 12.84
N ALA A 121 -12.38 -10.89 14.13
CA ALA A 121 -12.49 -12.02 15.04
C ALA A 121 -13.20 -11.60 16.33
N LEU A 122 -13.84 -12.56 16.99
CA LEU A 122 -14.38 -12.38 18.34
C LEU A 122 -13.36 -12.94 19.34
N LEU A 123 -12.99 -12.11 20.30
CA LEU A 123 -12.12 -12.48 21.41
C LEU A 123 -12.90 -12.35 22.71
N GLU A 124 -12.71 -13.27 23.64
CA GLU A 124 -13.30 -13.21 24.97
C GLU A 124 -12.19 -12.89 25.97
N ASN A 125 -12.41 -11.90 26.83
CA ASN A 125 -11.49 -11.65 27.94
C ASN A 125 -11.71 -12.67 29.08
N GLU A 126 -10.84 -12.64 30.08
CA GLU A 126 -10.92 -13.54 31.26
C GLU A 126 -12.24 -13.40 32.04
N LYS A 127 -12.96 -12.28 31.89
CA LYS A 127 -14.27 -12.01 32.49
C LYS A 127 -15.44 -12.51 31.61
N GLY A 128 -15.16 -13.16 30.47
CA GLY A 128 -16.16 -13.63 29.51
C GLY A 128 -16.80 -12.53 28.65
N GLN A 129 -16.22 -11.33 28.61
CA GLN A 129 -16.71 -10.24 27.77
C GLN A 129 -16.14 -10.35 26.37
N THR A 130 -17.03 -10.27 25.37
CA THR A 130 -16.66 -10.38 23.96
C THR A 130 -16.19 -9.02 23.40
N THR A 131 -15.04 -9.01 22.75
CA THR A 131 -14.47 -7.87 22.03
C THR A 131 -14.31 -8.21 20.56
N TYR A 132 -14.65 -7.28 19.66
CA TYR A 132 -14.40 -7.44 18.23
C TYR A 132 -12.97 -6.98 17.92
N CYS A 133 -12.19 -7.86 17.30
CA CYS A 133 -10.83 -7.57 16.89
C CYS A 133 -10.75 -7.55 15.37
N LYS A 134 -10.55 -6.37 14.78
CA LYS A 134 -10.25 -6.22 13.36
C LYS A 134 -8.76 -6.49 13.14
N ILE A 135 -8.44 -7.33 12.17
CA ILE A 135 -7.11 -7.86 11.92
C ILE A 135 -6.67 -7.44 10.53
N LYS A 136 -5.54 -6.74 10.45
CA LYS A 136 -4.82 -6.46 9.20
C LYS A 136 -3.57 -7.34 9.18
N THR A 137 -3.46 -8.25 8.23
CA THR A 137 -2.24 -9.04 8.00
C THR A 137 -1.29 -8.26 7.11
N PHE A 138 -0.01 -8.25 7.44
CA PHE A 138 1.02 -7.62 6.61
C PHE A 138 1.68 -8.69 5.73
N PRO A 139 1.45 -8.67 4.41
CA PRO A 139 2.11 -9.59 3.50
C PRO A 139 3.58 -9.17 3.36
N LEU A 140 4.49 -10.10 3.64
CA LEU A 140 5.92 -9.89 3.51
C LEU A 140 6.47 -10.58 2.26
N GLU A 141 7.39 -9.92 1.58
CA GLU A 141 8.15 -10.44 0.45
C GLU A 141 9.64 -10.09 0.61
N GLY A 142 10.52 -10.81 -0.08
CA GLY A 142 11.95 -10.52 -0.05
C GLY A 142 12.77 -11.66 -0.63
N SER A 143 13.96 -11.32 -1.12
CA SER A 143 14.92 -12.30 -1.67
C SER A 143 15.83 -12.91 -0.60
N ALA A 144 15.78 -12.41 0.64
CA ALA A 144 16.40 -13.08 1.77
C ALA A 144 15.76 -14.48 1.90
N ASN A 145 16.57 -15.54 1.85
CA ASN A 145 16.15 -16.95 2.03
C ASN A 145 15.60 -17.15 3.46
N MET A 146 14.42 -16.63 3.71
CA MET A 146 13.69 -16.68 4.96
C MET A 146 12.33 -17.28 4.60
N ASP A 147 12.11 -18.53 4.97
CA ASP A 147 10.81 -19.21 4.79
C ASP A 147 9.80 -18.56 5.74
N LEU A 148 9.30 -17.38 5.37
CA LEU A 148 8.37 -16.60 6.18
C LEU A 148 6.96 -17.11 6.00
N ALA A 149 6.31 -17.44 7.12
CA ALA A 149 4.88 -17.71 7.11
C ALA A 149 4.13 -16.43 6.67
N PRO A 150 3.13 -16.55 5.78
CA PRO A 150 2.23 -15.45 5.43
C PRO A 150 1.62 -14.82 6.69
N GLY A 151 1.49 -13.50 6.76
CA GLY A 151 0.85 -12.86 7.92
C GLY A 151 1.53 -13.16 9.28
N CYS A 152 2.84 -13.46 9.28
CA CYS A 152 3.69 -13.51 10.47
C CYS A 152 3.74 -12.17 11.23
N VAL A 153 3.22 -11.09 10.65
CA VAL A 153 2.97 -9.82 11.33
C VAL A 153 1.52 -9.38 11.08
N GLN A 154 0.84 -8.95 12.14
CA GLN A 154 -0.57 -8.55 12.13
C GLN A 154 -0.81 -7.30 12.96
N ARG A 155 -1.64 -6.37 12.48
CA ARG A 155 -2.16 -5.25 13.29
C ARG A 155 -3.57 -5.54 13.74
N TRP A 156 -3.79 -5.45 15.04
CA TRP A 156 -5.07 -5.73 15.68
C TRP A 156 -5.66 -4.42 16.19
N THR A 157 -6.89 -4.11 15.77
CA THR A 157 -7.67 -2.97 16.23
C THR A 157 -8.91 -3.48 16.93
N PHE A 158 -9.08 -3.09 18.19
CA PHE A 158 -10.18 -3.56 19.02
C PHE A 158 -11.35 -2.58 18.98
N THR A 159 -12.55 -3.13 18.88
CA THR A 159 -13.80 -2.41 19.10
C THR A 159 -14.60 -3.17 20.14
N SER A 160 -14.94 -2.49 21.22
CA SER A 160 -15.59 -3.07 22.39
C SER A 160 -16.93 -2.37 22.59
N ASP A 161 -17.97 -3.12 22.95
CA ASP A 161 -19.25 -2.57 23.42
C ASP A 161 -19.15 -2.14 24.92
N SER A 162 -18.01 -2.39 25.56
CA SER A 162 -17.68 -2.06 26.95
C SER A 162 -16.67 -0.90 27.05
N SER A 163 -16.57 -0.27 28.22
CA SER A 163 -15.68 0.87 28.49
C SER A 163 -14.19 0.52 28.61
N GLU A 164 -13.79 -0.76 28.50
CA GLU A 164 -12.38 -1.14 28.46
C GLU A 164 -11.84 -0.91 27.03
N GLU A 165 -11.24 0.26 26.80
CA GLU A 165 -10.52 0.56 25.56
C GLU A 165 -9.21 -0.23 25.51
N ARG A 166 -9.13 -1.24 24.65
CA ARG A 166 -7.87 -1.89 24.31
C ARG A 166 -7.19 -1.08 23.20
N THR A 167 -5.92 -0.73 23.41
CA THR A 167 -5.12 -0.04 22.39
C THR A 167 -4.88 -0.95 21.18
N PRO A 168 -4.88 -0.41 19.95
CA PRO A 168 -4.41 -1.15 18.79
C PRO A 168 -2.97 -1.61 19.02
N ARG A 169 -2.61 -2.79 18.53
CA ARG A 169 -1.26 -3.34 18.70
C ARG A 169 -0.80 -4.11 17.46
N VAL A 170 0.50 -4.10 17.21
CA VAL A 170 1.15 -4.98 16.23
C VAL A 170 1.57 -6.27 16.92
N ILE A 171 1.35 -7.40 16.28
CA ILE A 171 1.69 -8.73 16.78
C ILE A 171 2.57 -9.42 15.75
N PHE A 172 3.62 -10.09 16.21
CA PHE A 172 4.60 -10.75 15.34
C PHE A 172 4.89 -12.19 15.77
N ASP A 173 5.25 -13.04 14.81
CA ASP A 173 5.70 -14.41 15.03
C ASP A 173 7.14 -14.41 15.59
N ASP A 174 7.24 -14.60 16.90
CA ASP A 174 8.49 -14.56 17.65
C ASP A 174 9.35 -15.83 17.52
N SER A 175 9.00 -16.75 16.61
CA SER A 175 9.94 -17.80 16.15
C SER A 175 11.06 -17.25 15.26
N LEU A 176 10.89 -16.03 14.73
CA LEU A 176 11.88 -15.30 13.95
C LEU A 176 12.64 -14.31 14.85
N ASP A 177 13.92 -14.07 14.53
CA ASP A 177 14.78 -13.14 15.26
C ASP A 177 14.55 -11.68 14.83
N TRP A 178 13.38 -11.13 15.17
CA TRP A 178 13.01 -9.74 14.83
C TRP A 178 13.91 -8.67 15.44
N GLN A 179 14.60 -8.98 16.54
CA GLN A 179 15.42 -8.01 17.27
C GLN A 179 16.84 -7.90 16.69
N SER A 180 17.45 -9.01 16.29
CA SER A 180 18.86 -9.03 15.89
C SER A 180 19.06 -9.21 14.39
N ASN A 181 18.03 -9.60 13.64
CA ASN A 181 18.15 -9.82 12.19
C ASN A 181 17.85 -8.54 11.39
N PRO A 182 18.87 -7.88 10.80
CA PRO A 182 18.67 -6.66 10.03
C PRO A 182 17.95 -6.89 8.69
N TYR A 183 17.76 -8.14 8.27
CA TYR A 183 17.00 -8.46 7.05
C TYR A 183 15.49 -8.46 7.28
N LEU A 184 15.00 -8.40 8.51
CA LEU A 184 13.57 -8.26 8.80
C LEU A 184 13.14 -6.78 8.85
N PRO A 185 11.87 -6.47 8.51
CA PRO A 185 11.27 -5.16 8.73
C PRO A 185 11.37 -4.72 10.20
N ALA A 186 11.43 -3.41 10.42
CA ALA A 186 11.35 -2.86 11.77
C ALA A 186 9.93 -3.03 12.34
N LEU A 187 9.86 -3.44 13.59
CA LEU A 187 8.62 -3.50 14.37
C LEU A 187 8.48 -2.22 15.18
N PRO A 188 7.25 -1.72 15.42
CA PRO A 188 7.04 -0.62 16.35
C PRO A 188 7.38 -1.01 17.79
N ASP A 189 7.71 -0.02 18.62
CA ASP A 189 8.12 -0.22 20.02
C ASP A 189 7.07 -0.95 20.87
N ASP A 190 5.78 -0.83 20.52
CA ASP A 190 4.66 -1.45 21.23
C ASP A 190 4.25 -2.82 20.65
N ALA A 191 5.05 -3.38 19.74
CA ALA A 191 4.79 -4.68 19.15
C ALA A 191 4.85 -5.82 20.19
N VAL A 192 3.92 -6.76 20.08
CA VAL A 192 3.75 -7.86 21.04
C VAL A 192 4.10 -9.21 20.38
N PRO A 193 4.94 -10.05 21.00
CA PRO A 193 5.25 -11.37 20.46
C PRO A 193 4.02 -12.28 20.52
N ALA A 194 3.86 -13.14 19.51
CA ALA A 194 2.76 -14.08 19.45
C ALA A 194 2.77 -15.09 20.63
N SER A 195 3.91 -15.38 21.24
CA SER A 195 3.99 -16.19 22.47
C SER A 195 3.39 -15.51 23.71
N GLY A 196 3.26 -14.18 23.70
CA GLY A 196 2.63 -13.39 24.77
C GLY A 196 1.10 -13.33 24.68
N LEU A 197 0.50 -13.97 23.67
CA LEU A 197 -0.94 -14.00 23.47
C LEU A 197 -1.63 -15.06 24.35
N THR A 198 -2.90 -14.83 24.69
CA THR A 198 -3.73 -15.89 25.29
C THR A 198 -3.96 -17.03 24.29
N ALA A 199 -4.37 -18.22 24.76
CA ALA A 199 -4.62 -19.36 23.87
C ALA A 199 -5.65 -19.06 22.76
N GLN A 200 -6.69 -18.28 23.06
CA GLN A 200 -7.69 -17.86 22.08
C GLN A 200 -7.11 -16.86 21.08
N GLU A 201 -6.35 -15.87 21.55
CA GLU A 201 -5.68 -14.89 20.70
C GLU A 201 -4.67 -15.59 19.78
N ARG A 202 -3.88 -16.53 20.31
CA ARG A 202 -2.93 -17.32 19.51
C ARG A 202 -3.63 -18.12 18.41
N ALA A 203 -4.75 -18.78 18.72
CA ALA A 203 -5.52 -19.52 17.73
C ALA A 203 -6.05 -18.61 16.59
N VAL A 204 -6.41 -17.36 16.91
CA VAL A 204 -6.79 -16.36 15.91
C VAL A 204 -5.58 -15.93 15.08
N PHE A 205 -4.45 -15.62 15.73
CA PHE A 205 -3.21 -15.24 15.05
C PHE A 205 -2.76 -16.34 14.07
N ASP A 206 -2.64 -17.59 14.53
CA ASP A 206 -2.19 -18.73 13.72
C ASP A 206 -3.14 -19.03 12.56
N ARG A 207 -4.46 -18.86 12.77
CA ARG A 207 -5.45 -19.02 11.70
C ARG A 207 -5.26 -17.95 10.61
N ARG A 208 -4.96 -16.72 11.00
CA ARG A 208 -4.78 -15.58 10.08
C ARG A 208 -3.40 -15.55 9.43
N ALA A 209 -2.40 -16.18 10.04
CA ALA A 209 -1.07 -16.41 9.46
C ALA A 209 -1.05 -17.52 8.39
N LYS A 210 -2.18 -18.20 8.15
CA LYS A 210 -2.28 -19.08 6.99
C LYS A 210 -2.60 -18.23 5.77
N PRO A 211 -1.86 -18.39 4.65
CA PRO A 211 -2.19 -17.70 3.41
C PRO A 211 -3.65 -18.01 3.06
N SER A 212 -4.37 -16.99 2.62
CA SER A 212 -5.59 -17.26 1.87
C SER A 212 -5.23 -18.04 0.62
N LEU A 213 -6.12 -18.93 0.16
CA LEU A 213 -5.94 -19.79 -1.00
C LEU A 213 -5.19 -19.06 -2.12
N ASP A 214 -3.99 -19.56 -2.42
CA ASP A 214 -3.00 -19.06 -3.38
C ASP A 214 -3.24 -17.62 -3.85
N ASP A 215 -3.06 -16.68 -2.91
CA ASP A 215 -2.89 -15.24 -3.19
C ASP A 215 -1.53 -15.00 -3.86
N VAL A 216 -1.26 -15.72 -4.96
CA VAL A 216 -0.14 -15.46 -5.85
C VAL A 216 -0.62 -14.32 -6.74
N PRO A 217 -0.05 -13.10 -6.62
CA PRO A 217 -0.40 -12.01 -7.52
C PRO A 217 -0.21 -12.47 -8.97
N ALA A 218 -1.14 -12.13 -9.86
CA ALA A 218 -0.92 -12.40 -11.29
C ALA A 218 0.41 -11.74 -11.68
N PRO A 219 1.29 -12.45 -12.43
CA PRO A 219 2.43 -11.80 -13.03
C PRO A 219 1.88 -10.64 -13.86
N LEU A 220 2.26 -9.43 -13.47
CA LEU A 220 1.93 -8.27 -14.27
C LEU A 220 2.85 -8.33 -15.49
N ASP A 221 2.28 -8.15 -16.68
CA ASP A 221 3.05 -7.79 -17.87
C ASP A 221 3.63 -6.39 -17.63
N VAL A 222 4.73 -6.37 -16.91
CA VAL A 222 5.46 -5.17 -16.57
C VAL A 222 6.29 -4.79 -17.80
N ILE A 223 5.83 -3.77 -18.53
CA ILE A 223 6.60 -3.18 -19.62
C ILE A 223 7.60 -2.22 -18.98
N ASP A 224 8.89 -2.56 -19.08
CA ASP A 224 9.96 -1.61 -18.79
C ASP A 224 9.91 -0.48 -19.82
N ASP A 225 9.61 0.74 -19.37
CA ASP A 225 9.52 1.93 -20.21
C ASP A 225 10.88 2.63 -20.37
N GLY A 226 11.96 2.05 -19.86
CA GLY A 226 13.32 2.58 -19.95
C GLY A 226 13.57 3.83 -19.10
N THR A 227 12.64 4.18 -18.20
CA THR A 227 12.77 5.34 -17.30
C THR A 227 13.41 5.00 -15.94
N TRP A 228 13.84 3.75 -15.79
CA TRP A 228 14.42 3.17 -14.59
C TRP A 228 15.87 3.66 -14.33
N PRO A 229 16.31 3.81 -13.06
CA PRO A 229 17.69 4.13 -12.74
C PRO A 229 18.74 3.28 -13.42
N ALA A 230 19.68 3.96 -14.08
CA ALA A 230 20.98 3.40 -14.35
C ALA A 230 21.73 3.13 -13.02
N PRO A 231 22.51 2.04 -12.91
CA PRO A 231 23.31 1.79 -11.73
C PRO A 231 24.21 2.98 -11.41
N SER A 232 24.19 3.40 -10.15
CA SER A 232 25.12 4.39 -9.61
C SER A 232 26.41 3.70 -9.20
N PRO A 233 27.59 4.35 -9.24
CA PRO A 233 28.83 3.76 -8.74
C PRO A 233 28.76 3.24 -7.29
N LEU A 234 27.85 3.80 -6.48
CA LEU A 234 27.61 3.38 -5.09
C LEU A 234 26.53 2.30 -4.94
N LEU A 235 25.79 1.98 -6.01
CA LEU A 235 24.61 1.12 -5.95
C LEU A 235 24.76 -0.07 -6.91
N PRO A 236 25.03 -1.28 -6.39
CA PRO A 236 25.09 -2.50 -7.19
C PRO A 236 23.79 -2.77 -7.95
N GLU A 237 23.89 -3.40 -9.12
CA GLU A 237 22.74 -3.74 -9.97
C GLU A 237 21.71 -4.62 -9.23
N ASP A 238 22.19 -5.55 -8.40
CA ASP A 238 21.34 -6.47 -7.62
C ASP A 238 20.44 -5.74 -6.60
N TYR A 239 20.78 -4.51 -6.22
CA TYR A 239 20.00 -3.70 -5.28
C TYR A 239 18.80 -3.02 -5.95
N LEU A 240 18.73 -3.05 -7.29
CA LEU A 240 17.69 -2.37 -8.05
C LEU A 240 16.42 -3.21 -8.21
N THR A 241 16.44 -4.52 -7.94
CA THR A 241 15.29 -5.42 -8.19
C THR A 241 14.00 -4.98 -7.47
N GLY A 242 14.07 -4.73 -6.16
CA GLY A 242 12.89 -4.30 -5.38
C GLY A 242 12.30 -2.95 -5.81
N PRO A 243 13.10 -1.87 -5.91
CA PRO A 243 12.54 -0.59 -6.34
C PRO A 243 12.11 -0.60 -7.82
N ARG A 244 12.72 -1.44 -8.69
CA ARG A 244 12.25 -1.71 -10.07
C ARG A 244 10.81 -2.21 -10.06
N GLN A 245 10.56 -3.24 -9.25
CA GLN A 245 9.25 -3.85 -9.14
C GLN A 245 8.18 -2.84 -8.73
N ILE A 246 8.45 -2.02 -7.71
CA ILE A 246 7.51 -0.97 -7.27
C ILE A 246 7.26 0.04 -8.38
N HIS A 247 8.31 0.57 -9.00
CA HIS A 247 8.19 1.58 -10.05
C HIS A 247 7.35 1.12 -11.22
N ALA A 248 7.59 -0.09 -11.66
CA ALA A 248 6.92 -0.62 -12.82
C ALA A 248 5.43 -0.95 -12.54
N MET A 249 5.08 -1.13 -11.27
CA MET A 249 3.70 -1.26 -10.80
C MET A 249 2.99 0.08 -10.53
N LEU A 250 3.72 1.20 -10.39
CA LEU A 250 3.13 2.51 -10.05
C LEU A 250 2.05 2.95 -11.03
N GLU A 251 2.32 2.86 -12.34
CA GLU A 251 1.35 3.29 -13.34
C GLU A 251 0.12 2.37 -13.33
N ALA A 252 0.30 1.06 -13.26
CA ALA A 252 -0.81 0.10 -13.27
C ALA A 252 -1.73 0.25 -12.03
N PHE A 253 -1.17 0.52 -10.85
CA PHE A 253 -1.94 0.53 -9.60
C PHE A 253 -2.35 1.92 -9.13
N LEU A 254 -1.43 2.88 -9.17
CA LEU A 254 -1.62 4.19 -8.56
C LEU A 254 -2.08 5.24 -9.58
N PHE A 255 -1.59 5.17 -10.82
CA PHE A 255 -1.92 6.12 -11.90
C PHE A 255 -2.37 5.44 -13.20
N PRO A 256 -3.42 4.59 -13.17
CA PRO A 256 -3.82 3.74 -14.30
C PRO A 256 -4.18 4.52 -15.56
N ILE A 257 -4.48 5.81 -15.43
CA ILE A 257 -4.71 6.73 -16.53
C ILE A 257 -3.67 7.84 -16.44
N ALA A 258 -2.49 7.61 -17.03
CA ALA A 258 -1.37 8.55 -17.00
C ALA A 258 -1.73 9.98 -17.46
N LYS A 259 -2.74 10.13 -18.33
CA LYS A 259 -3.24 11.45 -18.80
C LYS A 259 -3.88 12.30 -17.68
N ARG A 260 -4.23 11.71 -16.54
CA ARG A 260 -4.80 12.39 -15.37
C ARG A 260 -3.75 13.04 -14.48
N LEU A 261 -2.47 12.70 -14.63
CA LEU A 261 -1.38 13.48 -14.03
C LEU A 261 -1.15 14.74 -14.85
N LYS A 262 -1.20 15.89 -14.18
CA LYS A 262 -1.04 17.23 -14.76
C LYS A 262 -0.04 18.04 -13.95
N LEU A 263 0.60 18.99 -14.63
CA LEU A 263 1.36 20.04 -13.97
C LEU A 263 0.49 21.30 -13.95
N SER A 264 0.14 21.77 -12.76
CA SER A 264 -0.53 23.06 -12.55
C SER A 264 0.53 24.12 -12.31
N VAL A 265 0.43 25.24 -13.02
CA VAL A 265 1.30 26.40 -12.88
C VAL A 265 0.45 27.57 -12.42
N GLN A 266 0.83 28.20 -11.33
CA GLN A 266 0.16 29.36 -10.76
C GLN A 266 1.19 30.48 -10.55
N ALA A 267 0.80 31.71 -10.86
CA ALA A 267 1.57 32.87 -10.42
C ALA A 267 1.31 33.06 -8.92
N ASP A 268 2.37 33.01 -8.11
CA ASP A 268 2.30 33.11 -6.65
C ASP A 268 3.01 34.39 -6.24
N ASP A 269 2.22 35.45 -6.05
CA ASP A 269 2.64 36.84 -6.01
C ASP A 269 3.53 37.26 -7.22
N GLU A 270 3.85 38.55 -7.38
CA GLU A 270 4.70 39.02 -8.50
C GLU A 270 6.16 38.50 -8.45
N LYS A 271 6.49 37.61 -7.51
CA LYS A 271 7.86 37.22 -7.15
C LYS A 271 8.15 35.73 -7.26
N SER A 272 7.17 34.86 -7.44
CA SER A 272 7.40 33.42 -7.59
C SER A 272 6.37 32.74 -8.47
N VAL A 273 6.73 31.56 -8.99
CA VAL A 273 5.82 30.69 -9.73
C VAL A 273 5.65 29.41 -8.92
N ARG A 274 4.40 29.07 -8.62
CA ARG A 274 4.04 27.86 -7.91
C ARG A 274 3.72 26.75 -8.89
N PHE A 275 4.42 25.63 -8.73
CA PHE A 275 4.21 24.40 -9.47
C PHE A 275 3.48 23.41 -8.57
N GLU A 276 2.47 22.74 -9.10
CA GLU A 276 1.81 21.64 -8.42
C GLU A 276 1.68 20.44 -9.34
N ILE A 277 2.02 19.25 -8.84
CA ILE A 277 1.69 18.00 -9.53
C ILE A 277 0.31 17.61 -9.06
N GLN A 278 -0.64 17.59 -9.98
CA GLN A 278 -2.03 17.26 -9.71
C GLN A 278 -2.42 15.93 -10.34
N TYR A 279 -3.16 15.10 -9.60
CA TYR A 279 -3.86 13.96 -10.14
C TYR A 279 -5.36 14.27 -10.21
N LEU A 280 -5.91 14.21 -11.43
CA LEU A 280 -7.33 14.45 -11.67
C LEU A 280 -8.13 13.19 -11.36
N ASP A 281 -8.59 13.03 -10.13
CA ASP A 281 -9.37 11.87 -9.72
C ASP A 281 -10.81 11.99 -10.25
N GLU A 282 -11.22 11.04 -11.08
CA GLU A 282 -12.56 11.00 -11.66
C GLU A 282 -13.36 9.91 -10.97
N VAL A 283 -14.45 10.31 -10.33
CA VAL A 283 -15.38 9.41 -9.67
C VAL A 283 -16.74 9.55 -10.33
N GLU A 284 -17.29 8.43 -10.75
CA GLU A 284 -18.66 8.35 -11.23
C GLU A 284 -19.61 8.49 -10.04
N THR A 285 -20.42 9.54 -10.03
CA THR A 285 -21.44 9.76 -9.00
C THR A 285 -22.83 9.58 -9.61
N ALA A 286 -23.86 9.51 -8.76
CA ALA A 286 -25.26 9.46 -9.21
C ALA A 286 -25.67 10.68 -10.07
N SER A 287 -24.91 11.78 -10.04
CA SER A 287 -25.12 13.00 -10.82
C SER A 287 -24.20 13.13 -12.05
N GLY A 288 -23.38 12.12 -12.35
CA GLY A 288 -22.42 12.09 -13.47
C GLY A 288 -20.96 11.98 -13.02
N ALA A 289 -20.03 12.04 -13.96
CA ALA A 289 -18.60 12.02 -13.65
C ALA A 289 -18.17 13.32 -12.95
N SER A 290 -17.57 13.20 -11.77
CA SER A 290 -16.98 14.32 -11.03
C SER A 290 -15.46 14.22 -11.05
N ILE A 291 -14.79 15.27 -11.51
CA ILE A 291 -13.32 15.36 -11.53
C ILE A 291 -12.88 16.22 -10.34
N THR A 292 -12.08 15.63 -9.43
CA THR A 292 -11.49 16.30 -8.27
C THR A 292 -9.98 16.38 -8.43
N PRO A 293 -9.37 17.57 -8.54
CA PRO A 293 -7.92 17.69 -8.57
C PRO A 293 -7.34 17.38 -7.18
N LEU A 294 -6.38 16.47 -7.13
CA LEU A 294 -5.62 16.11 -5.94
C LEU A 294 -4.20 16.64 -6.10
N THR A 295 -3.79 17.58 -5.25
CA THR A 295 -2.42 18.08 -5.22
C THR A 295 -1.52 17.05 -4.54
N LEU A 296 -0.64 16.43 -5.31
CA LEU A 296 0.32 15.42 -4.85
C LEU A 296 1.65 16.04 -4.40
N TYR A 297 2.00 17.18 -4.99
CA TYR A 297 3.24 17.92 -4.72
C TYR A 297 2.99 19.40 -5.00
N SER A 298 3.66 20.28 -4.24
CA SER A 298 3.67 21.72 -4.52
C SER A 298 4.99 22.34 -4.12
N GLU A 299 5.51 23.23 -4.97
CA GLU A 299 6.71 24.02 -4.71
C GLU A 299 6.61 25.39 -5.40
N SER A 300 7.09 26.45 -4.73
CA SER A 300 7.19 27.78 -5.31
C SER A 300 8.66 28.09 -5.61
N LEU A 301 8.94 28.52 -6.85
CA LEU A 301 10.28 28.87 -7.33
C LEU A 301 10.32 30.36 -7.73
N ALA A 302 11.38 31.05 -7.35
CA ALA A 302 11.67 32.41 -7.79
C ALA A 302 12.13 32.42 -9.27
N PRO A 303 12.01 33.56 -9.98
CA PRO A 303 12.44 33.68 -11.38
C PRO A 303 13.89 33.29 -11.65
N GLU A 304 14.79 33.61 -10.72
CA GLU A 304 16.21 33.26 -10.81
C GLU A 304 16.43 31.75 -10.69
N GLU A 305 15.65 31.08 -9.85
CA GLU A 305 15.69 29.62 -9.63
C GLU A 305 15.11 28.89 -10.85
N LEU A 306 14.03 29.42 -11.44
CA LEU A 306 13.47 28.93 -12.69
C LEU A 306 14.46 28.98 -13.84
N ALA A 307 15.21 30.08 -13.95
CA ALA A 307 16.22 30.25 -14.98
C ALA A 307 17.41 29.28 -14.83
N ALA A 308 17.64 28.77 -13.61
CA ALA A 308 18.70 27.82 -13.30
C ALA A 308 18.30 26.35 -13.52
N LEU A 309 17.03 26.05 -13.82
CA LEU A 309 16.60 24.68 -14.07
C LEU A 309 17.29 24.08 -15.31
N PRO A 310 17.81 22.83 -15.24
CA PRO A 310 18.41 22.18 -16.41
C PRO A 310 17.37 21.70 -17.44
N PHE A 311 16.09 22.00 -17.21
CA PHE A 311 14.94 21.64 -18.05
C PHE A 311 13.93 22.78 -18.08
N SER A 312 13.11 22.82 -19.13
CA SER A 312 12.08 23.84 -19.28
C SER A 312 10.76 23.41 -18.65
N LEU A 313 10.18 24.29 -17.83
CA LEU A 313 8.81 24.18 -17.32
C LEU A 313 7.87 25.12 -18.10
N PRO A 314 6.56 24.81 -18.19
CA PRO A 314 5.58 25.75 -18.74
C PRO A 314 5.59 27.06 -17.94
N ALA A 315 5.64 28.19 -18.66
CA ALA A 315 5.68 29.52 -18.06
C ALA A 315 4.28 30.13 -17.85
N ASP A 316 3.31 29.72 -18.67
CA ASP A 316 1.96 30.27 -18.61
C ASP A 316 1.16 29.65 -17.46
N PRO A 317 0.40 30.44 -16.69
CA PRO A 317 -0.50 29.90 -15.68
C PRO A 317 -1.56 28.97 -16.28
N GLY A 318 -1.85 27.85 -15.61
CA GLY A 318 -2.87 26.89 -16.05
C GLY A 318 -2.50 25.43 -15.80
N LEU A 319 -3.33 24.54 -16.35
CA LEU A 319 -3.12 23.08 -16.29
C LEU A 319 -2.46 22.59 -17.58
N HIS A 320 -1.28 22.00 -17.43
CA HIS A 320 -0.43 21.54 -18.53
C HIS A 320 -0.30 20.02 -18.55
N PRO A 321 -0.02 19.41 -19.71
CA PRO A 321 0.47 18.04 -19.77
C PRO A 321 1.69 17.88 -18.86
N PHE A 322 1.76 16.76 -18.15
CA PHE A 322 2.91 16.48 -17.27
C PHE A 322 4.15 16.15 -18.13
N PRO A 323 5.25 16.94 -18.08
CA PRO A 323 6.42 16.70 -18.92
C PRO A 323 7.01 15.30 -18.70
N SER A 324 7.44 14.61 -19.75
CA SER A 324 7.89 13.21 -19.68
C SER A 324 9.06 13.01 -18.73
N ALA A 325 10.07 13.88 -18.81
CA ALA A 325 11.26 13.84 -17.95
C ALA A 325 10.89 14.02 -16.48
N LEU A 326 10.00 14.98 -16.18
CA LEU A 326 9.54 15.22 -14.83
C LEU A 326 8.62 14.11 -14.31
N LYS A 327 7.80 13.52 -15.19
CA LYS A 327 7.01 12.32 -14.88
C LYS A 327 7.92 11.15 -14.51
N ALA A 328 9.02 10.95 -15.24
CA ALA A 328 10.00 9.92 -14.92
C ALA A 328 10.66 10.16 -13.55
N LEU A 329 11.13 11.39 -13.28
CA LEU A 329 11.69 11.76 -11.97
C LEU A 329 10.68 11.53 -10.83
N PHE A 330 9.44 11.97 -11.00
CA PHE A 330 8.36 11.77 -10.04
C PHE A 330 8.12 10.29 -9.74
N LYS A 331 8.05 9.44 -10.77
CA LYS A 331 7.86 7.99 -10.58
C LYS A 331 9.05 7.36 -9.85
N ARG A 332 10.29 7.70 -10.24
CA ARG A 332 11.49 7.18 -9.57
C ARG A 332 11.53 7.59 -8.10
N HIS A 333 11.27 8.86 -7.81
CA HIS A 333 11.26 9.38 -6.45
C HIS A 333 10.21 8.68 -5.59
N LEU A 334 8.98 8.57 -6.09
CA LEU A 334 7.91 7.87 -5.40
C LEU A 334 8.22 6.38 -5.18
N ALA A 335 8.80 5.70 -6.17
CA ALA A 335 9.20 4.31 -6.03
C ALA A 335 10.24 4.11 -4.93
N TRP A 336 11.25 4.98 -4.85
CA TRP A 336 12.27 4.92 -3.80
C TRP A 336 11.72 5.22 -2.41
N CYS A 337 10.78 6.16 -2.30
CA CYS A 337 10.15 6.45 -1.01
C CYS A 337 9.28 5.26 -0.55
N LEU A 338 8.42 4.73 -1.42
CA LEU A 338 7.65 3.53 -1.11
C LEU A 338 8.55 2.32 -0.81
N PHE A 339 9.67 2.21 -1.51
CA PHE A 339 10.66 1.18 -1.21
C PHE A 339 11.24 1.37 0.18
N ALA A 340 11.66 2.56 0.58
CA ALA A 340 12.16 2.78 1.93
C ALA A 340 11.10 2.47 3.00
N GLU A 341 9.88 3.00 2.83
CA GLU A 341 8.73 2.80 3.71
C GLU A 341 8.31 1.33 3.84
N SER A 342 8.55 0.49 2.81
CA SER A 342 8.21 -0.94 2.84
C SER A 342 8.86 -1.74 3.96
N ARG A 343 9.90 -1.19 4.60
CA ARG A 343 10.58 -1.79 5.75
C ARG A 343 9.97 -1.42 7.10
N GLN A 344 8.99 -0.53 7.13
CA GLN A 344 8.26 -0.14 8.35
C GLN A 344 6.86 -0.78 8.35
N ILE A 345 6.55 -1.59 9.35
CA ILE A 345 5.27 -2.33 9.42
C ILE A 345 4.08 -1.42 9.74
N ASP A 346 4.28 -0.44 10.61
CA ASP A 346 3.24 0.47 11.07
C ASP A 346 3.26 1.84 10.37
N GLY A 347 4.25 2.04 9.49
CA GLY A 347 4.34 3.18 8.58
C GLY A 347 2.99 3.37 7.90
N SER A 348 2.31 4.47 8.22
CA SER A 348 1.17 4.86 7.42
C SER A 348 1.74 5.28 6.07
N PHE A 349 1.26 4.71 4.96
CA PHE A 349 1.47 5.26 3.62
C PHE A 349 0.69 6.57 3.44
N SER A 350 0.69 7.39 4.50
CA SER A 350 0.01 8.65 4.65
C SER A 350 0.64 9.64 3.69
N PHE A 351 -0.17 10.00 2.70
CA PHE A 351 -0.08 11.20 1.88
C PHE A 351 1.21 11.35 1.06
N ILE A 352 1.08 11.19 -0.26
CA ILE A 352 2.15 11.31 -1.26
C ILE A 352 3.00 12.61 -1.14
N ALA A 353 2.50 13.70 -0.55
CA ALA A 353 3.27 14.94 -0.50
C ALA A 353 4.43 14.97 0.53
N GLY A 354 4.34 14.23 1.64
CA GLY A 354 5.48 14.10 2.57
C GLY A 354 6.67 13.37 1.93
N PRO A 355 6.43 12.20 1.32
CA PRO A 355 7.42 11.44 0.55
C PRO A 355 8.03 12.19 -0.65
N LEU A 356 7.33 13.17 -1.25
CA LEU A 356 7.85 13.90 -2.42
C LEU A 356 8.61 15.19 -2.05
N ARG A 357 8.99 15.38 -0.79
CA ARG A 357 9.78 16.54 -0.37
C ARG A 357 11.04 16.66 -1.23
N ASN A 358 11.37 17.90 -1.63
CA ASN A 358 12.57 18.21 -2.42
C ASN A 358 12.62 17.51 -3.80
N LEU A 359 11.46 17.25 -4.41
CA LEU A 359 11.36 16.57 -5.71
C LEU A 359 12.03 17.36 -6.84
N LEU A 360 11.76 18.67 -6.97
CA LEU A 360 12.35 19.49 -8.05
C LEU A 360 13.64 20.17 -7.60
N SER A 361 13.64 20.74 -6.41
CA SER A 361 14.77 21.47 -5.86
C SER A 361 14.84 21.33 -4.35
N ALA A 362 16.01 21.63 -3.79
CA ALA A 362 16.23 21.69 -2.36
C ALA A 362 17.18 22.84 -2.03
N LEU A 363 16.93 23.57 -0.95
CA LEU A 363 17.94 24.45 -0.37
C LEU A 363 18.58 23.70 0.81
N PRO A 364 19.77 23.10 0.66
CA PRO A 364 20.34 22.30 1.74
C PRO A 364 20.75 23.19 2.91
N ASP A 365 20.46 22.77 4.14
CA ASP A 365 20.60 23.59 5.34
C ASP A 365 22.07 23.97 5.63
N ASN A 366 23.03 23.19 5.11
CA ASN A 366 24.47 23.44 5.21
C ASN A 366 25.10 23.94 3.90
N SER A 367 24.30 24.51 2.99
CA SER A 367 24.73 25.05 1.70
C SER A 367 24.08 26.40 1.44
N ASP A 368 24.87 27.39 1.02
CA ASP A 368 24.35 28.69 0.56
C ASP A 368 23.77 28.62 -0.86
N THR A 369 23.94 27.48 -1.55
CA THR A 369 23.50 27.26 -2.93
C THR A 369 22.32 26.29 -2.96
N ARG A 370 21.27 26.65 -3.69
CA ARG A 370 20.14 25.77 -3.99
C ARG A 370 20.57 24.67 -4.96
N PHE A 371 20.16 23.45 -4.65
CA PHE A 371 20.28 22.30 -5.52
C PHE A 371 19.03 22.14 -6.40
N VAL A 372 19.21 21.79 -7.66
CA VAL A 372 18.13 21.47 -8.59
C VAL A 372 18.31 20.04 -9.10
N CYS A 373 17.26 19.23 -8.97
CA CYS A 373 17.24 17.87 -9.47
C CYS A 373 17.33 17.86 -11.01
N ASN A 374 18.16 16.99 -11.57
CA ASN A 374 18.19 16.75 -13.01
C ASN A 374 17.29 15.56 -13.36
N PRO A 375 16.13 15.76 -14.03
CA PRO A 375 15.22 14.67 -14.36
C PRO A 375 15.80 13.62 -15.32
N GLU A 376 16.83 14.00 -16.09
CA GLU A 376 17.52 13.12 -17.04
C GLU A 376 18.62 12.28 -16.36
N ASP A 377 19.08 12.65 -15.16
CA ASP A 377 20.06 11.84 -14.43
C ASP A 377 19.37 10.67 -13.74
N GLN A 378 19.32 9.55 -14.46
CA GLN A 378 18.66 8.34 -14.01
C GLN A 378 19.34 7.71 -12.78
N ARG A 379 20.58 8.05 -12.46
CA ARG A 379 21.26 7.51 -11.26
C ARG A 379 20.57 7.91 -9.96
N PHE A 380 19.72 8.93 -10.00
CA PHE A 380 19.04 9.50 -8.85
C PHE A 380 17.49 9.45 -8.96
N PRO A 381 16.79 9.41 -7.82
CA PRO A 381 17.36 9.28 -6.48
C PRO A 381 17.77 7.84 -6.16
N TYR A 382 18.45 7.64 -5.02
CA TYR A 382 18.65 6.32 -4.42
C TYR A 382 18.69 6.39 -2.89
N LEU A 383 18.29 5.32 -2.22
CA LEU A 383 18.38 5.19 -0.76
C LEU A 383 19.84 5.04 -0.34
N ALA A 384 20.28 5.68 0.74
CA ALA A 384 21.59 5.49 1.36
C ALA A 384 21.49 5.74 2.86
N ARG A 385 22.51 5.32 3.61
CA ARG A 385 22.65 5.57 5.03
C ARG A 385 23.70 6.66 5.27
N PHE A 386 23.36 7.59 6.14
CA PHE A 386 24.29 8.51 6.77
C PHE A 386 24.51 8.11 8.23
N ARG A 387 25.75 8.21 8.73
CA ARG A 387 26.07 7.92 10.14
C ARG A 387 26.57 9.18 10.83
N SER A 388 25.91 9.56 11.93
CA SER A 388 26.30 10.68 12.78
C SER A 388 26.21 10.27 14.24
N GLU A 389 27.29 10.43 15.01
CA GLU A 389 27.31 10.22 16.47
C GLU A 389 26.74 8.87 16.95
N GLY A 390 26.86 7.82 16.13
CA GLY A 390 26.33 6.48 16.42
C GLY A 390 24.88 6.26 16.01
N GLN A 391 24.19 7.28 15.50
CA GLN A 391 22.87 7.16 14.87
C GLN A 391 23.00 6.84 13.38
N GLU A 392 22.12 5.97 12.90
CA GLU A 392 21.98 5.63 11.49
C GLU A 392 20.76 6.37 10.93
N VAL A 393 20.99 7.28 9.99
CA VAL A 393 19.94 8.10 9.39
C VAL A 393 19.70 7.62 7.96
N PRO A 394 18.51 7.10 7.62
CA PRO A 394 18.16 6.79 6.25
C PRO A 394 17.95 8.08 5.45
N VAL A 395 18.60 8.16 4.30
CA VAL A 395 18.54 9.33 3.40
C VAL A 395 18.25 8.90 1.97
N LEU A 396 17.48 9.71 1.26
CA LEU A 396 17.33 9.68 -0.18
C LEU A 396 18.34 10.64 -0.81
N VAL A 397 19.29 10.12 -1.57
CA VAL A 397 20.25 10.93 -2.32
C VAL A 397 19.57 11.44 -3.57
N LEU A 398 19.41 12.76 -3.69
CA LEU A 398 18.66 13.43 -4.76
C LEU A 398 19.51 13.75 -5.98
N GLY A 399 20.83 13.92 -5.80
CA GLY A 399 21.78 14.21 -6.86
C GLY A 399 23.13 14.70 -6.36
N MET A 400 23.93 15.24 -7.27
CA MET A 400 25.27 15.77 -6.98
C MET A 400 25.29 17.29 -7.08
N GLN A 401 25.97 17.93 -6.13
CA GLN A 401 26.36 19.34 -6.18
C GLN A 401 27.90 19.40 -6.08
N GLY A 402 28.56 19.53 -7.24
CA GLY A 402 30.00 19.29 -7.34
C GLY A 402 30.33 17.83 -7.01
N ASP A 403 31.29 17.62 -6.10
CA ASP A 403 31.71 16.29 -5.63
C ASP A 403 30.93 15.78 -4.40
N GLN A 404 29.84 16.48 -4.04
CA GLN A 404 29.04 16.18 -2.85
C GLN A 404 27.63 15.72 -3.22
N CYS A 405 27.07 14.86 -2.38
CA CYS A 405 25.71 14.33 -2.50
C CYS A 405 24.71 15.24 -1.77
N VAL A 406 23.64 15.61 -2.45
CA VAL A 406 22.49 16.28 -1.81
C VAL A 406 21.52 15.22 -1.34
N CYS A 407 21.23 15.23 -0.05
CA CYS A 407 20.51 14.18 0.65
C CYS A 407 19.27 14.73 1.34
N ASN A 408 18.17 14.00 1.26
CA ASN A 408 16.93 14.25 1.99
C ASN A 408 16.75 13.12 3.01
N PRO A 409 16.64 13.38 4.33
CA PRO A 409 16.33 12.34 5.30
C PRO A 409 14.95 11.74 5.02
N LEU A 410 14.75 10.49 5.43
CA LEU A 410 13.45 9.83 5.36
C LEU A 410 12.72 9.81 6.70
N GLU A 411 13.41 10.06 7.81
CA GLU A 411 12.83 10.12 9.15
C GLU A 411 13.13 11.47 9.81
N ASP A 412 12.16 11.98 10.57
CA ASP A 412 12.34 13.14 11.43
C ASP A 412 13.12 12.73 12.69
N GLN A 413 14.45 12.74 12.63
CA GLN A 413 15.30 12.45 13.79
C GLN A 413 15.81 13.72 14.48
N VAL A 414 15.74 13.74 15.81
CA VAL A 414 16.36 14.76 16.66
C VAL A 414 17.81 14.35 16.92
N LEU A 415 18.77 15.07 16.33
CA LEU A 415 20.20 14.72 16.46
C LEU A 415 20.84 15.24 17.76
N ASN A 416 20.32 16.28 18.42
CA ASN A 416 20.76 16.76 19.74
C ASN A 416 19.72 17.71 20.42
N ASP A 417 19.74 17.83 21.75
CA ASP A 417 18.80 18.64 22.59
C ASP A 417 18.73 20.14 22.23
N GLU A 418 19.65 20.65 21.41
CA GLU A 418 19.65 22.05 20.92
C GLU A 418 19.54 22.19 19.40
N MET A 419 19.55 21.07 18.64
CA MET A 419 19.43 21.05 17.18
C MET A 419 18.54 19.88 16.76
N THR A 420 17.24 20.14 16.60
CA THR A 420 16.48 19.44 15.57
C THR A 420 17.08 19.81 14.22
N LEU A 421 17.32 18.84 13.34
CA LEU A 421 17.88 19.07 12.02
C LEU A 421 17.11 20.11 11.17
N TRP A 422 15.93 20.59 11.59
CA TRP A 422 15.02 21.30 10.69
C TRP A 422 14.49 22.63 11.23
N LYS A 423 14.93 23.70 10.56
CA LYS A 423 14.10 24.88 10.29
C LYS A 423 14.04 25.08 8.77
N LEU A 424 12.95 24.59 8.18
CA LEU A 424 12.34 25.03 6.91
C LEU A 424 12.82 24.46 5.55
N SER A 425 13.85 23.63 5.41
CA SER A 425 14.23 23.12 4.05
C SER A 425 14.65 21.65 3.88
N GLY A 426 15.05 20.90 4.91
CA GLY A 426 14.95 19.44 4.81
C GLY A 426 16.09 18.69 4.15
N ALA A 427 16.99 19.34 3.44
CA ALA A 427 18.09 18.67 2.76
C ALA A 427 19.43 19.05 3.38
N PHE A 428 20.45 18.23 3.14
CA PHE A 428 21.84 18.56 3.46
C PHE A 428 22.78 18.02 2.41
N VAL A 429 23.96 18.63 2.34
CA VAL A 429 25.05 18.21 1.46
C VAL A 429 26.07 17.41 2.24
N LEU A 430 26.44 16.23 1.75
CA LEU A 430 27.44 15.34 2.36
C LEU A 430 28.48 14.88 1.34
N PRO A 431 29.73 14.63 1.77
CA PRO A 431 30.69 13.94 0.91
C PRO A 431 30.19 12.52 0.63
N VAL A 432 30.47 12.02 -0.59
CA VAL A 432 30.15 10.64 -1.01
C VAL A 432 30.69 9.61 0.01
N SER A 433 31.87 9.86 0.59
CA SER A 433 32.51 9.00 1.59
C SER A 433 31.77 8.92 2.93
N GLY A 434 30.84 9.83 3.19
CA GLY A 434 29.99 9.83 4.39
C GLY A 434 28.73 8.97 4.24
N LEU A 435 28.53 8.36 3.07
CA LEU A 435 27.36 7.56 2.74
C LEU A 435 27.74 6.11 2.46
N ASP A 436 26.86 5.19 2.85
CA ASP A 436 26.93 3.80 2.42
C ASP A 436 25.54 3.20 2.11
N CYS A 437 25.52 2.06 1.43
CA CYS A 437 24.31 1.40 0.94
C CYS A 437 24.20 0.00 1.59
N PRO A 438 23.59 -0.14 2.79
CA PRO A 438 23.56 -1.41 3.51
C PRO A 438 22.77 -2.48 2.73
N ALA A 439 23.35 -3.65 2.48
CA ALA A 439 22.73 -4.69 1.66
C ALA A 439 21.31 -5.08 2.11
N HIS A 440 21.10 -5.21 3.43
CA HIS A 440 19.82 -5.56 4.01
C HIS A 440 18.74 -4.50 3.70
N TRP A 441 19.10 -3.23 3.50
CA TRP A 441 18.18 -2.18 3.01
C TRP A 441 17.83 -2.32 1.54
N TYR A 442 18.22 -3.37 0.83
CA TYR A 442 17.77 -3.60 -0.55
C TYR A 442 17.24 -5.01 -0.72
N THR A 443 17.92 -6.00 -0.13
CA THR A 443 17.57 -7.42 -0.28
C THR A 443 16.85 -8.00 0.92
N GLY A 444 16.61 -7.20 1.97
CA GLY A 444 15.83 -7.61 3.13
C GLY A 444 14.36 -7.86 2.81
N VAL A 445 13.70 -8.55 3.73
CA VAL A 445 12.26 -8.76 3.78
C VAL A 445 11.55 -7.42 3.99
N ARG A 446 10.43 -7.24 3.29
CA ARG A 446 9.67 -5.99 3.17
C ARG A 446 8.19 -6.29 3.08
N LEU A 447 7.35 -5.28 3.30
CA LEU A 447 5.95 -5.32 2.89
C LEU A 447 5.84 -5.49 1.37
N SER A 448 4.86 -6.29 0.92
CA SER A 448 4.74 -6.56 -0.50
C SER A 448 4.41 -5.31 -1.33
N ALA A 449 5.07 -5.15 -2.47
CA ALA A 449 4.88 -4.00 -3.37
C ALA A 449 3.40 -3.80 -3.73
N ARG A 450 2.68 -4.88 -4.01
CA ARG A 450 1.24 -4.87 -4.29
C ARG A 450 0.43 -4.32 -3.13
N TYR A 451 0.73 -4.76 -1.90
CA TYR A 451 0.05 -4.29 -0.71
C TYR A 451 0.27 -2.79 -0.49
N MET A 452 1.51 -2.33 -0.60
CA MET A 452 1.85 -0.92 -0.44
C MET A 452 1.15 -0.03 -1.45
N LEU A 453 1.15 -0.42 -2.72
CA LEU A 453 0.50 0.34 -3.79
C LEU A 453 -1.03 0.35 -3.63
N SER A 454 -1.62 -0.75 -3.15
CA SER A 454 -3.05 -0.80 -2.82
C SER A 454 -3.40 0.14 -1.66
N ASP A 455 -2.59 0.17 -0.60
CA ASP A 455 -2.80 1.06 0.55
C ASP A 455 -2.61 2.54 0.15
N ALA A 456 -1.57 2.85 -0.64
CA ALA A 456 -1.34 4.18 -1.21
C ALA A 456 -2.51 4.64 -2.09
N ARG A 457 -3.06 3.77 -2.94
CA ARG A 457 -4.25 4.08 -3.76
C ARG A 457 -5.46 4.39 -2.90
N LYS A 458 -5.70 3.61 -1.84
CA LYS A 458 -6.79 3.88 -0.88
C LYS A 458 -6.62 5.25 -0.23
N ALA A 459 -5.39 5.62 0.16
CA ALA A 459 -5.10 6.94 0.71
C ALA A 459 -5.44 8.06 -0.31
N VAL A 460 -5.02 7.92 -1.57
CA VAL A 460 -5.37 8.86 -2.66
C VAL A 460 -6.90 9.01 -2.81
N SER A 461 -7.64 7.91 -2.84
CA SER A 461 -9.11 7.94 -2.95
C SER A 461 -9.79 8.59 -1.74
N MET A 462 -9.30 8.35 -0.52
CA MET A 462 -9.82 8.99 0.69
C MET A 462 -9.62 10.50 0.66
N LEU A 463 -8.48 10.98 0.16
CA LEU A 463 -8.22 12.41 0.01
C LEU A 463 -9.19 13.05 -0.99
N GLY A 464 -9.45 12.38 -2.11
CA GLY A 464 -10.46 12.85 -3.06
C GLY A 464 -11.85 12.93 -2.44
N LEU A 465 -12.18 12.07 -1.47
CA LEU A 465 -13.43 12.17 -0.71
C LEU A 465 -13.44 13.37 0.25
N VAL A 466 -12.35 13.58 1.01
CA VAL A 466 -12.22 14.73 1.92
C VAL A 466 -12.29 16.06 1.17
N MET A 467 -11.54 16.19 0.06
CA MET A 467 -11.52 17.41 -0.76
C MET A 467 -12.88 17.71 -1.39
N ARG A 468 -13.66 16.69 -1.76
CA ARG A 468 -15.04 16.86 -2.24
C ARG A 468 -15.97 17.35 -1.15
N ASN A 469 -15.88 16.78 0.05
CA ASN A 469 -16.71 17.19 1.19
C ASN A 469 -16.40 18.63 1.62
N GLN A 470 -15.15 19.08 1.51
CA GLN A 470 -14.78 20.47 1.77
C GLN A 470 -15.33 21.45 0.73
N LYS A 471 -15.45 21.06 -0.55
CA LYS A 471 -16.04 21.91 -1.61
C LYS A 471 -17.57 21.99 -1.56
N ALA A 472 -18.22 21.06 -0.88
CA ALA A 472 -19.67 21.00 -0.76
C ALA A 472 -20.21 21.71 0.50
N ALA A 473 -19.32 22.07 1.43
CA ALA A 473 -19.58 22.89 2.61
C ALA A 473 -19.29 24.36 2.32
#